data_AF-A0A3N5FAE2-F1
#
_entry.id   AF-A0A3N5FAE2-F1
#
_cell.length_a   1.000
_cell.length_b   1.000
_cell.length_c   1.000
_cell.angle_alpha   90.00
_cell.angle_beta   90.00
_cell.angle_gamma   90.00
#
_symmetry.space_group_name_H-M   'P 1'
#
loop_
_entity.id
_entity.type
_entity.pdbx_description
1 polymer ?
#
loop_
_entity_poly.entity_id
_entity_poly.type
_entity_poly.pdbx_seq_one_letter_code
_entity_poly.pdbx_strand_id
1 'polypeptide(L)'
;MYTATKNIYRERIDYAKIKTSIPIPNLIEIQKNSYERFLQMRVLPQDREDAGLQSVFKSIFPITDLRENCSLEFVDYSIGNWECKCGRLVGLDKLGRPCTFCGATIITDPRGDREIHCGKCGHLNENRPVTCETCDEPVGLKLKYDVDECQERGMTFAVPLKVTIRLVVWDKDAETGARTIRDIKEQEVYYGDIPLMTENGTFIINGTERVIV
;
A
#
# COMPACT_ATOMS: atom_id res chain seq x y z
N MET A 1 24.31 18.46 10.08
CA MET A 1 25.23 17.75 11.00
C MET A 1 24.39 16.82 11.85
N TYR A 2 24.53 15.50 11.70
CA TYR A 2 23.85 14.54 12.58
C TYR A 2 24.60 14.48 13.91
N THR A 3 24.01 15.02 14.96
CA THR A 3 24.56 14.92 16.32
C THR A 3 24.02 13.63 16.93
N ALA A 4 24.87 12.61 17.07
CA ALA A 4 24.49 11.40 17.79
C ALA A 4 24.02 11.79 19.21
N THR A 5 22.94 11.18 19.67
CA THR A 5 22.43 11.37 21.04
C THR A 5 23.54 11.02 22.03
N LYS A 6 24.03 12.03 22.74
CA LYS A 6 25.16 11.88 23.66
C LYS A 6 24.70 11.05 24.85
N ASN A 7 25.23 9.83 25.00
CA ASN A 7 24.91 8.98 26.14
C ASN A 7 25.44 9.64 27.42
N ILE A 8 24.54 10.09 28.28
CA ILE A 8 24.84 10.90 29.47
C ILE A 8 25.53 10.06 30.55
N TYR A 9 25.38 8.74 30.52
CA TYR A 9 25.90 7.82 31.54
C TYR A 9 27.29 7.25 31.23
N ARG A 10 27.68 7.18 29.95
CA ARG A 10 28.95 6.58 29.56
C ARG A 10 29.50 7.23 28.30
N GLU A 11 30.69 7.81 28.42
CA GLU A 11 31.41 8.37 27.28
C GLU A 11 32.05 7.25 26.45
N ARG A 12 31.81 7.28 25.14
CA ARG A 12 32.44 6.38 24.17
C ARG A 12 33.63 7.11 23.54
N ILE A 13 34.84 6.62 23.81
CA ILE A 13 36.06 7.13 23.20
C ILE A 13 36.20 6.49 21.80
N ASP A 14 36.28 7.33 20.77
CA ASP A 14 36.51 6.93 19.38
C ASP A 14 37.95 7.23 18.96
N TYR A 15 38.73 6.18 18.65
CA TYR A 15 40.13 6.27 18.20
C TYR A 15 40.28 6.30 16.67
N ALA A 16 39.18 6.35 15.91
CA ALA A 16 39.22 6.32 14.45
C ALA A 16 39.97 7.55 13.91
N LYS A 17 41.02 7.27 13.12
CA LYS A 17 41.79 8.29 12.40
C LYS A 17 41.03 8.88 11.20
N ILE A 18 40.16 8.07 10.58
CA ILE A 18 39.31 8.46 9.46
C ILE A 18 37.91 8.74 10.02
N LYS A 19 37.40 9.94 9.77
CA LYS A 19 36.04 10.32 10.20
C LYS A 19 35.03 9.95 9.14
N THR A 20 33.98 9.24 9.55
CA THR A 20 32.83 8.91 8.69
C THR A 20 32.02 10.18 8.43
N SER A 21 31.96 10.62 7.18
CA SER A 21 31.13 11.75 6.74
C SER A 21 29.70 11.32 6.39
N ILE A 22 29.53 10.07 5.99
CA ILE A 22 28.25 9.49 5.62
C ILE A 22 27.68 8.78 6.86
N PRO A 23 26.43 9.08 7.27
CA PRO A 23 25.80 8.37 8.37
C PRO A 23 25.55 6.91 8.01
N ILE A 24 25.47 6.04 9.02
CA ILE A 24 25.06 4.65 8.82
C ILE A 24 23.62 4.66 8.29
N PRO A 25 23.34 4.02 7.14
CA PRO A 25 22.00 3.96 6.58
C PRO A 25 21.09 3.09 7.45
N ASN A 26 19.78 3.17 7.20
CA ASN A 26 18.84 2.30 7.88
C ASN A 26 19.02 0.85 7.39
N LEU A 27 19.39 -0.04 8.31
CA LEU A 27 19.78 -1.42 8.00
C LEU A 27 18.63 -2.34 7.58
N ILE A 28 17.38 -1.91 7.81
CA ILE A 28 16.17 -2.67 7.43
C ILE A 28 15.39 -2.02 6.29
N GLU A 29 15.93 -0.93 5.73
CA GLU A 29 15.28 -0.13 4.69
C GLU A 29 15.11 -0.93 3.38
N ILE A 30 16.05 -1.80 3.06
CA ILE A 30 15.98 -2.63 1.86
C ILE A 30 14.76 -3.56 1.92
N GLN A 31 14.54 -4.23 3.05
CA GLN A 31 13.41 -5.13 3.25
C GLN A 31 12.08 -4.37 3.16
N LYS A 32 11.99 -3.22 3.85
CA LYS A 32 10.80 -2.37 3.84
C LYS A 32 10.48 -1.86 2.44
N ASN A 33 11.45 -1.24 1.78
CA ASN A 33 11.27 -0.63 0.46
C ASN A 33 10.92 -1.69 -0.60
N SER A 34 11.53 -2.89 -0.52
CA SER A 34 11.19 -3.99 -1.42
C SER A 34 9.73 -4.42 -1.28
N TYR A 35 9.24 -4.53 -0.05
CA TYR A 35 7.86 -4.96 0.21
C TYR A 35 6.83 -3.88 -0.11
N GLU A 36 7.12 -2.62 0.23
CA GLU A 36 6.29 -1.47 -0.13
C GLU A 36 6.16 -1.32 -1.65
N ARG A 37 7.27 -1.46 -2.39
CA ARG A 37 7.28 -1.44 -3.86
C ARG A 37 6.48 -2.59 -4.46
N PHE A 38 6.51 -3.76 -3.83
CA PHE A 38 5.71 -4.90 -4.28
C PHE A 38 4.21 -4.68 -4.08
N LEU A 39 3.80 -4.16 -2.92
CA LEU A 39 2.39 -4.00 -2.58
C LEU A 39 1.75 -2.74 -3.16
N GLN A 40 2.47 -1.63 -3.20
CA GLN A 40 1.95 -0.29 -3.55
C GLN A 40 0.67 0.08 -2.79
N MET A 41 0.52 -0.39 -1.54
CA MET A 41 -0.75 -0.32 -0.79
C MET A 41 -1.20 1.10 -0.43
N ARG A 42 -0.26 2.05 -0.36
CA ARG A 42 -0.52 3.47 -0.09
C ARG A 42 -0.68 4.30 -1.37
N VAL A 43 -0.57 3.69 -2.55
CA VAL A 43 -0.66 4.37 -3.85
C VAL A 43 -2.05 4.18 -4.44
N LEU A 44 -2.66 5.27 -4.91
CA LEU A 44 -3.96 5.22 -5.59
C LEU A 44 -3.88 4.41 -6.89
N PRO A 45 -4.94 3.69 -7.29
CA PRO A 45 -4.92 2.83 -8.47
C PRO A 45 -4.38 3.51 -9.74
N GLN A 46 -4.77 4.75 -10.01
CA GLN A 46 -4.32 5.50 -11.20
C GLN A 46 -2.82 5.86 -11.18
N ASP A 47 -2.21 5.94 -10.01
CA ASP A 47 -0.83 6.39 -9.81
C ASP A 47 0.14 5.21 -9.58
N ARG A 48 -0.35 3.95 -9.60
CA ARG A 48 0.47 2.76 -9.39
C ARG A 48 1.40 2.47 -10.57
N GLU A 49 2.64 2.14 -10.25
CA GLU A 49 3.61 1.66 -11.21
C GLU A 49 3.27 0.25 -11.69
N ASP A 50 3.70 -0.11 -12.89
CA ASP A 50 3.57 -1.46 -13.43
C ASP A 50 4.64 -2.41 -12.84
N ALA A 51 4.54 -2.64 -11.52
CA ALA A 51 5.47 -3.44 -10.74
C ALA A 51 4.73 -4.18 -9.61
N GLY A 52 5.36 -5.23 -9.06
CA GLY A 52 4.80 -5.98 -7.94
C GLY A 52 3.43 -6.58 -8.26
N LEU A 53 2.47 -6.47 -7.34
CA LEU A 53 1.11 -6.97 -7.51
C LEU A 53 0.41 -6.41 -8.76
N GLN A 54 0.62 -5.14 -9.07
CA GLN A 54 0.03 -4.51 -10.26
C GLN A 54 0.45 -5.23 -11.54
N SER A 55 1.76 -5.51 -11.68
CA SER A 55 2.29 -6.23 -12.85
C SER A 55 1.81 -7.69 -12.91
N VAL A 56 1.65 -8.34 -11.74
CA VAL A 56 1.12 -9.71 -11.67
C VAL A 56 -0.31 -9.76 -12.19
N PHE A 57 -1.19 -8.87 -11.72
CA PHE A 57 -2.58 -8.82 -12.22
C PHE A 57 -2.64 -8.49 -13.71
N LYS A 58 -1.89 -7.49 -14.17
CA LYS A 58 -1.82 -7.14 -15.60
C LYS A 58 -1.27 -8.27 -16.49
N SER A 59 -0.42 -9.14 -15.95
CA SER A 59 0.14 -10.27 -16.72
C SER A 59 -0.85 -11.43 -16.89
N ILE A 60 -1.82 -11.55 -15.97
CA ILE A 60 -2.80 -12.65 -15.95
C ILE A 60 -4.09 -12.22 -16.67
N PHE A 61 -4.47 -10.95 -16.53
CA PHE A 61 -5.70 -10.40 -17.12
C PHE A 61 -5.41 -9.70 -18.46
N PRO A 62 -6.33 -9.74 -19.43
CA PRO A 62 -7.67 -10.33 -19.34
C PRO A 62 -7.69 -11.86 -19.46
N ILE A 63 -8.61 -12.51 -18.74
CA ILE A 63 -8.89 -13.94 -18.87
C ILE A 63 -10.14 -14.11 -19.73
N THR A 64 -10.00 -14.74 -20.90
CA THR A 64 -11.09 -14.99 -21.84
C THR A 64 -11.55 -16.44 -21.80
N ASP A 65 -12.83 -16.69 -22.08
CA ASP A 65 -13.29 -18.07 -22.28
C ASP A 65 -12.79 -18.65 -23.61
N LEU A 66 -12.86 -19.98 -23.77
CA LEU A 66 -12.42 -20.70 -24.97
C LEU A 66 -13.12 -20.26 -26.26
N ARG A 67 -14.31 -19.67 -26.14
CA ARG A 67 -15.12 -19.22 -27.26
C ARG A 67 -15.00 -17.71 -27.48
N GLU A 68 -14.20 -17.02 -26.68
CA GLU A 68 -14.09 -15.57 -26.56
C GLU A 68 -15.45 -14.84 -26.52
N ASN A 69 -16.42 -15.39 -25.77
CA ASN A 69 -17.74 -14.79 -25.56
C ASN A 69 -17.81 -13.99 -24.27
N CYS A 70 -16.88 -14.20 -23.35
CA CYS A 70 -16.71 -13.37 -22.18
C CYS A 70 -15.23 -13.17 -21.84
N SER A 71 -14.96 -12.05 -21.19
CA SER A 71 -13.64 -11.68 -20.68
C SER A 71 -13.77 -11.15 -19.28
N LEU A 72 -12.87 -11.61 -18.44
CA LEU A 72 -12.66 -11.08 -17.11
C LEU A 72 -11.49 -10.10 -17.18
N GLU A 73 -11.71 -8.85 -16.81
CA GLU A 73 -10.75 -7.76 -16.86
C GLU A 73 -10.39 -7.30 -15.45
N PHE A 74 -9.11 -7.00 -15.22
CA PHE A 74 -8.63 -6.40 -13.99
C PHE A 74 -8.85 -4.88 -14.02
N VAL A 75 -9.49 -4.34 -12.98
CA VAL A 75 -9.70 -2.88 -12.83
C VAL A 75 -8.68 -2.30 -11.86
N ASP A 76 -8.71 -2.76 -10.60
CA ASP A 76 -7.76 -2.35 -9.56
C ASP A 76 -7.74 -3.36 -8.40
N TYR A 77 -6.95 -3.05 -7.36
CA TYR A 77 -6.97 -3.78 -6.08
C TYR A 77 -6.87 -2.85 -4.88
N SER A 78 -7.39 -3.26 -3.74
CA SER A 78 -7.23 -2.60 -2.45
C SER A 78 -6.64 -3.56 -1.42
N ILE A 79 -5.70 -3.07 -0.59
CA ILE A 79 -5.06 -3.85 0.48
C ILE A 79 -5.46 -3.23 1.81
N GLY A 80 -6.13 -4.03 2.63
CA GLY A 80 -6.64 -3.64 3.92
C GLY A 80 -7.89 -2.77 3.87
N ASN A 81 -8.43 -2.49 5.04
CA ASN A 81 -9.56 -1.60 5.21
C ASN A 81 -9.04 -0.23 5.62
N TRP A 82 -9.23 0.76 4.75
CA TRP A 82 -8.81 2.14 5.00
C TRP A 82 -10.01 2.94 5.50
N GLU A 83 -10.07 3.16 6.80
CA GLU A 83 -11.17 3.89 7.43
C GLU A 83 -10.72 4.68 8.66
N CYS A 84 -11.50 5.70 9.03
CA CYS A 84 -11.31 6.38 10.31
C CYS A 84 -11.76 5.49 11.48
N LYS A 85 -11.47 5.94 12.71
CA LYS A 85 -11.81 5.21 13.95
C LYS A 85 -13.28 4.76 14.03
N CYS A 86 -14.22 5.58 13.56
CA CYS A 86 -15.66 5.26 13.59
C CYS A 86 -16.23 4.62 12.32
N GLY A 87 -15.41 4.40 11.28
CA GLY A 87 -15.81 3.76 10.02
C GLY A 87 -16.66 4.61 9.07
N ARG A 88 -16.91 5.89 9.38
CA ARG A 88 -17.74 6.78 8.53
C ARG A 88 -16.96 7.42 7.37
N LEU A 89 -15.66 7.63 7.55
CA LEU A 89 -14.76 8.10 6.50
C LEU A 89 -13.94 6.90 6.03
N VAL A 90 -14.03 6.56 4.75
CA VAL A 90 -13.43 5.36 4.15
C VAL A 90 -12.74 5.73 2.84
N GLY A 91 -11.68 4.99 2.51
CA GLY A 91 -10.99 5.09 1.23
C GLY A 91 -9.62 5.75 1.35
N LEU A 92 -8.64 5.15 0.67
CA LEU A 92 -7.27 5.66 0.59
C LEU A 92 -7.21 7.04 -0.10
N ASP A 93 -8.16 7.34 -0.98
CA ASP A 93 -8.32 8.62 -1.67
C ASP A 93 -8.48 9.81 -0.70
N LYS A 94 -9.01 9.56 0.52
CA LYS A 94 -9.16 10.61 1.54
C LYS A 94 -7.83 11.07 2.15
N LEU A 95 -6.76 10.29 1.94
CA LEU A 95 -5.40 10.68 2.31
C LEU A 95 -4.66 11.41 1.18
N GLY A 96 -5.21 11.40 -0.05
CA GLY A 96 -4.61 12.06 -1.20
C GLY A 96 -4.93 13.55 -1.26
N ARG A 97 -3.92 14.39 -1.52
CA ARG A 97 -4.09 15.81 -1.86
C ARG A 97 -3.17 16.19 -3.02
N PRO A 98 -3.59 17.11 -3.91
CA PRO A 98 -2.73 17.55 -5.01
C PRO A 98 -1.58 18.41 -4.47
N CYS A 99 -0.39 18.22 -5.04
CA CYS A 99 0.75 19.08 -4.80
C CYS A 99 0.43 20.52 -5.21
N THR A 100 0.71 21.48 -4.33
CA THR A 100 0.50 22.92 -4.59
C THR A 100 1.30 23.47 -5.76
N PHE A 101 2.41 22.82 -6.12
CA PHE A 101 3.28 23.24 -7.20
C PHE A 101 3.03 22.50 -8.52
N CYS A 102 2.96 21.17 -8.51
CA CYS A 102 2.88 20.36 -9.74
C CYS A 102 1.56 19.60 -9.94
N GLY A 103 0.65 19.66 -8.97
CA GLY A 103 -0.64 18.96 -9.01
C GLY A 103 -0.58 17.43 -8.80
N ALA A 104 0.59 16.82 -8.67
CA ALA A 104 0.71 15.38 -8.40
C ALA A 104 0.07 15.00 -7.06
N THR A 105 -0.55 13.81 -6.99
CA THR A 105 -1.13 13.31 -5.74
C THR A 105 -0.04 13.07 -4.69
N ILE A 106 -0.24 13.63 -3.51
CA ILE A 106 0.57 13.44 -2.32
C ILE A 106 -0.29 12.74 -1.28
N ILE A 107 0.24 11.70 -0.65
CA ILE A 107 -0.45 10.97 0.41
C ILE A 107 -0.03 11.57 1.76
N THR A 108 -0.98 12.16 2.47
CA THR A 108 -0.75 12.69 3.82
C THR A 108 -0.61 11.54 4.81
N ASP A 109 0.36 11.63 5.72
CA ASP A 109 0.52 10.70 6.83
C ASP A 109 0.14 11.41 8.14
N PRO A 110 -0.99 11.07 8.77
CA PRO A 110 -1.42 11.64 10.05
C PRO A 110 -0.39 11.54 11.18
N ARG A 111 0.50 10.55 11.12
CA ARG A 111 1.56 10.30 12.11
C ARG A 111 2.91 10.86 11.69
N GLY A 112 3.02 11.41 10.49
CA GLY A 112 4.25 11.95 9.93
C GLY A 112 4.55 13.38 10.36
N ASP A 113 5.58 13.95 9.76
CA ASP A 113 5.97 15.36 9.95
C ASP A 113 4.89 16.30 9.45
N ARG A 114 4.92 17.57 9.89
CA ARG A 114 3.93 18.59 9.47
C ARG A 114 3.98 18.93 7.99
N GLU A 115 5.09 18.63 7.33
CA GLU A 115 5.32 18.89 5.92
C GLU A 115 5.77 17.61 5.23
N ILE A 116 5.39 17.45 3.97
CA ILE A 116 5.73 16.30 3.14
C ILE A 116 6.28 16.77 1.79
N HIS A 117 7.37 16.15 1.35
CA HIS A 117 7.91 16.39 0.02
C HIS A 117 7.09 15.67 -1.05
N CYS A 118 6.74 16.38 -2.12
CA CYS A 118 6.15 15.78 -3.29
C CYS A 118 7.16 14.84 -3.96
N GLY A 119 6.84 13.55 -4.08
CA GLY A 119 7.72 12.57 -4.74
C GLY A 119 8.02 12.89 -6.22
N LYS A 120 7.19 13.70 -6.89
CA LYS A 120 7.38 14.08 -8.30
C LYS A 120 8.27 15.30 -8.52
N CYS A 121 8.08 16.37 -7.74
CA CYS A 121 8.77 17.65 -7.94
C CYS A 121 9.65 18.09 -6.78
N GLY A 122 9.62 17.38 -5.64
CA GLY A 122 10.36 17.71 -4.43
C GLY A 122 9.80 18.88 -3.61
N HIS A 123 8.75 19.56 -4.08
CA HIS A 123 8.14 20.68 -3.37
C HIS A 123 7.60 20.26 -2.01
N LEU A 124 7.79 21.10 -0.99
CA LEU A 124 7.23 20.91 0.35
C LEU A 124 5.74 21.25 0.36
N ASN A 125 4.91 20.37 0.91
CA ASN A 125 3.47 20.54 1.01
C ASN A 125 3.03 20.32 2.46
N GLU A 126 1.92 20.94 2.85
CA GLU A 126 1.34 20.71 4.17
C GLU A 126 0.85 19.27 4.29
N ASN A 127 1.29 18.59 5.35
CA ASN A 127 0.81 17.25 5.69
C ASN A 127 -0.43 17.35 6.59
N ARG A 128 -1.54 17.81 6.00
CA ARG A 128 -2.83 17.92 6.70
C ARG A 128 -3.85 16.97 6.10
N PRO A 129 -4.10 15.80 6.73
CA PRO A 129 -5.06 14.83 6.22
C PRO A 129 -6.49 15.34 6.38
N VAL A 130 -7.40 14.82 5.55
CA VAL A 130 -8.83 15.01 5.75
C VAL A 130 -9.26 14.20 6.98
N THR A 131 -9.92 14.85 7.93
CA THR A 131 -10.44 14.20 9.15
C THR A 131 -11.93 13.92 9.05
N CYS A 132 -12.39 12.91 9.79
CA CYS A 132 -13.80 12.54 9.83
C CYS A 132 -14.61 13.53 10.68
N GLU A 133 -15.72 14.05 10.16
CA GLU A 133 -16.60 14.99 10.87
C GLU A 133 -17.20 14.45 12.19
N THR A 134 -17.20 13.13 12.38
CA THR A 134 -17.78 12.50 13.57
C THR A 134 -16.77 12.23 14.67
N CYS A 135 -15.58 11.74 14.32
CA CYS A 135 -14.57 11.32 15.31
C CYS A 135 -13.28 12.14 15.26
N ASP A 136 -13.18 13.10 14.34
CA ASP A 136 -12.03 13.97 14.07
C ASP A 136 -10.70 13.22 13.81
N GLU A 137 -10.80 11.94 13.43
CA GLU A 137 -9.65 11.12 13.06
C GLU A 137 -9.60 10.96 11.53
N PRO A 138 -8.41 10.99 10.93
CA PRO A 138 -8.24 10.73 9.51
C PRO A 138 -8.40 9.24 9.20
N VAL A 139 -8.43 8.92 7.90
CA VAL A 139 -8.40 7.53 7.44
C VAL A 139 -7.07 6.88 7.80
N GLY A 140 -7.11 5.66 8.32
CA GLY A 140 -5.94 4.85 8.56
C GLY A 140 -6.19 3.40 8.18
N LEU A 141 -5.11 2.62 8.10
CA LEU A 141 -5.24 1.18 7.94
C LEU A 141 -5.83 0.58 9.22
N LYS A 142 -7.06 0.06 9.12
CA LYS A 142 -7.71 -0.62 10.23
C LYS A 142 -7.24 -2.07 10.31
N LEU A 143 -6.46 -2.34 11.33
CA LEU A 143 -5.99 -3.68 11.67
C LEU A 143 -7.05 -4.39 12.52
N LYS A 144 -7.30 -5.67 12.21
CA LYS A 144 -8.21 -6.50 12.99
C LYS A 144 -7.59 -6.96 14.31
N TYR A 145 -6.29 -7.21 14.28
CA TYR A 145 -5.45 -7.62 15.40
C TYR A 145 -4.11 -6.90 15.27
N ASP A 146 -3.45 -6.61 16.39
CA ASP A 146 -2.07 -6.13 16.38
C ASP A 146 -1.05 -7.29 16.37
N VAL A 147 0.23 -6.94 16.40
CA VAL A 147 1.35 -7.90 16.35
C VAL A 147 1.35 -8.81 17.58
N ASP A 148 1.14 -8.25 18.77
CA ASP A 148 1.21 -8.97 20.04
C ASP A 148 0.04 -9.96 20.16
N GLU A 149 -1.18 -9.52 19.82
CA GLU A 149 -2.36 -10.38 19.76
C GLU A 149 -2.18 -11.54 18.76
N CYS A 150 -1.56 -11.29 17.61
CA CYS A 150 -1.27 -12.32 16.63
C CYS A 150 -0.26 -13.35 17.16
N GLN A 151 0.77 -12.91 17.88
CA GLN A 151 1.75 -13.79 18.52
C GLN A 151 1.12 -14.66 19.61
N GLU A 152 0.39 -14.05 20.54
CA GLU A 152 -0.24 -14.75 21.67
C GLU A 152 -1.28 -15.79 21.21
N ARG A 153 -2.00 -15.49 20.14
CA ARG A 153 -3.11 -16.34 19.65
C ARG A 153 -2.73 -17.28 18.51
N GLY A 154 -1.45 -17.32 18.10
CA GLY A 154 -1.01 -18.20 17.01
C GLY A 154 -1.55 -17.81 15.63
N MET A 155 -1.86 -16.52 15.40
CA MET A 155 -2.44 -16.03 14.14
C MET A 155 -1.38 -15.40 13.23
N THR A 156 -1.71 -15.24 11.95
CA THR A 156 -0.88 -14.48 11.00
C THR A 156 -1.30 -13.00 11.02
N PHE A 157 -0.33 -12.09 11.13
CA PHE A 157 -0.59 -10.65 11.05
C PHE A 157 -0.77 -10.26 9.58
N ALA A 158 -2.01 -10.07 9.16
CA ALA A 158 -2.37 -9.88 7.75
C ALA A 158 -3.58 -8.96 7.57
N VAL A 159 -3.75 -8.49 6.33
CA VAL A 159 -4.90 -7.67 5.90
C VAL A 159 -5.52 -8.22 4.61
N PRO A 160 -6.83 -8.00 4.39
CA PRO A 160 -7.51 -8.49 3.20
C PRO A 160 -6.98 -7.81 1.93
N LEU A 161 -6.71 -8.58 0.89
CA LEU A 161 -6.58 -8.12 -0.49
C LEU A 161 -7.92 -8.29 -1.18
N LYS A 162 -8.46 -7.18 -1.69
CA LYS A 162 -9.65 -7.19 -2.54
C LYS A 162 -9.25 -6.73 -3.94
N VAL A 163 -9.85 -7.34 -4.96
CA VAL A 163 -9.56 -7.04 -6.36
C VAL A 163 -10.87 -6.67 -7.04
N THR A 164 -10.89 -5.52 -7.70
CA THR A 164 -12.01 -5.08 -8.52
C THR A 164 -11.83 -5.66 -9.92
N ILE A 165 -12.82 -6.45 -10.34
CA ILE A 165 -12.77 -7.19 -11.59
C ILE A 165 -14.04 -6.86 -12.38
N ARG A 166 -13.91 -6.77 -13.71
CA ARG A 166 -15.00 -6.52 -14.63
C ARG A 166 -15.20 -7.71 -15.57
N LEU A 167 -16.39 -8.32 -15.52
CA LEU A 167 -16.83 -9.30 -16.50
C LEU A 167 -17.51 -8.59 -17.66
N VAL A 168 -16.95 -8.73 -18.86
CA VAL A 168 -17.54 -8.27 -20.12
C VAL A 168 -18.07 -9.48 -20.88
N VAL A 169 -19.35 -9.43 -21.28
CA VAL A 169 -20.00 -10.49 -22.07
C VAL A 169 -20.35 -9.94 -23.43
N TRP A 170 -20.02 -10.68 -24.48
CA TRP A 170 -20.32 -10.32 -25.86
C TRP A 170 -21.37 -11.24 -26.47
N ASP A 171 -22.23 -10.67 -27.30
CA ASP A 171 -22.98 -11.44 -28.29
C ASP A 171 -22.18 -11.46 -29.60
N LYS A 172 -22.15 -12.63 -30.24
CA LYS A 172 -21.53 -12.83 -31.54
C LYS A 172 -22.60 -12.99 -32.59
N ASP A 173 -22.59 -12.10 -33.57
CA ASP A 173 -23.41 -12.23 -34.77
C ASP A 173 -22.86 -13.40 -35.62
N ALA A 174 -23.72 -14.39 -35.91
CA ALA A 174 -23.35 -15.60 -36.62
C ALA A 174 -23.03 -15.38 -38.11
N GLU A 175 -23.51 -14.29 -38.70
CA GLU A 175 -23.33 -13.97 -40.12
C GLU A 175 -22.14 -13.05 -40.35
N THR A 176 -21.96 -12.04 -39.49
CA THR A 176 -20.90 -11.02 -39.66
C THR A 176 -19.66 -11.29 -38.82
N GLY A 177 -19.74 -12.16 -37.80
CA GLY A 177 -18.68 -12.37 -36.82
C GLY A 177 -18.43 -11.15 -35.91
N ALA A 178 -19.25 -10.10 -36.03
CA ALA A 178 -19.14 -8.90 -35.23
C ALA A 178 -19.47 -9.20 -33.76
N ARG A 179 -18.70 -8.58 -32.85
CA ARG A 179 -18.90 -8.67 -31.41
C ARG A 179 -19.56 -7.41 -30.91
N THR A 180 -20.67 -7.55 -30.20
CA THR A 180 -21.32 -6.45 -29.50
C THR A 180 -21.31 -6.74 -28.00
N ILE A 181 -21.11 -5.70 -27.19
CA ILE A 181 -21.16 -5.85 -25.74
C ILE A 181 -22.62 -6.07 -25.35
N ARG A 182 -22.90 -7.20 -24.73
CA ARG A 182 -24.21 -7.55 -24.19
C ARG A 182 -24.36 -7.06 -22.75
N ASP A 183 -23.35 -7.30 -21.92
CA ASP A 183 -23.40 -7.04 -20.48
C ASP A 183 -22.02 -6.73 -19.93
N ILE A 184 -21.99 -5.88 -18.91
CA ILE A 184 -20.79 -5.54 -18.15
C ILE A 184 -21.15 -5.60 -16.67
N LYS A 185 -20.44 -6.44 -15.92
CA LYS A 185 -20.57 -6.53 -14.46
C LYS A 185 -19.24 -6.29 -13.79
N GLU A 186 -19.15 -5.24 -12.99
CA GLU A 186 -17.99 -4.93 -12.17
C GLU A 186 -18.24 -5.29 -10.71
N GLN A 187 -17.29 -5.95 -10.07
CA GLN A 187 -17.43 -6.39 -8.69
C GLN A 187 -16.08 -6.38 -7.96
N GLU A 188 -16.10 -5.90 -6.71
CA GLU A 188 -15.01 -6.09 -5.76
C GLU A 188 -15.10 -7.49 -5.14
N VAL A 189 -14.04 -8.28 -5.27
CA VAL A 189 -13.96 -9.65 -4.78
C VAL A 189 -12.83 -9.77 -3.76
N TYR A 190 -13.10 -10.42 -2.63
CA TYR A 190 -12.05 -10.80 -1.68
C TYR A 190 -11.16 -11.88 -2.30
N TYR A 191 -9.87 -11.59 -2.41
CA TYR A 191 -8.89 -12.43 -3.09
C TYR A 191 -8.01 -13.24 -2.14
N GLY A 192 -7.98 -12.86 -0.86
CA GLY A 192 -7.20 -13.52 0.19
C GLY A 192 -6.63 -12.52 1.19
N ASP A 193 -5.81 -13.01 2.12
CA ASP A 193 -5.10 -12.18 3.08
C ASP A 193 -3.62 -12.03 2.70
N ILE A 194 -3.07 -10.83 2.86
CA ILE A 194 -1.67 -10.50 2.64
C ILE A 194 -1.00 -10.26 4.00
N PRO A 195 0.02 -11.05 4.38
CA PRO A 195 0.79 -10.83 5.60
C PRO A 195 1.42 -9.44 5.61
N LEU A 196 1.30 -8.69 6.70
CA LEU A 196 1.93 -7.39 6.82
C LEU A 196 3.31 -7.50 7.46
N MET A 197 4.22 -6.65 6.97
CA MET A 197 5.53 -6.47 7.57
C MET A 197 5.41 -5.59 8.82
N THR A 198 6.08 -6.01 9.90
CA THR A 198 6.18 -5.25 11.15
C THR A 198 7.13 -4.05 10.99
N GLU A 199 7.15 -3.16 11.98
CA GLU A 199 8.12 -2.05 12.01
C GLU A 199 9.58 -2.50 12.02
N ASN A 200 9.86 -3.74 12.42
CA ASN A 200 11.20 -4.32 12.47
C ASN A 200 11.62 -5.01 11.16
N GLY A 201 10.76 -5.02 10.14
CA GLY A 201 11.05 -5.70 8.86
C GLY A 201 10.80 -7.20 8.90
N THR A 202 10.00 -7.68 9.85
CA THR A 202 9.66 -9.10 10.04
C THR A 202 8.18 -9.36 9.74
N PHE A 203 7.76 -10.62 9.76
CA PHE A 203 6.37 -11.03 9.58
C PHE A 203 5.93 -11.95 10.71
N ILE A 204 4.70 -11.80 11.20
CA ILE A 204 4.11 -12.78 12.14
C ILE A 204 3.30 -13.78 11.34
N ILE A 205 3.79 -15.02 11.26
CA ILE A 205 3.14 -16.13 10.56
C ILE A 205 2.79 -17.21 11.57
N ASN A 206 1.50 -17.48 11.75
CA ASN A 206 0.97 -18.44 12.73
C ASN A 206 1.56 -18.21 14.14
N GLY A 207 1.58 -16.95 14.58
CA GLY A 207 2.13 -16.49 15.86
C GLY A 207 3.65 -16.47 15.97
N THR A 208 4.38 -16.90 14.93
CA THR A 208 5.84 -16.92 14.93
C THR A 208 6.41 -15.77 14.11
N GLU A 209 7.35 -15.03 14.66
CA GLU A 209 8.09 -14.01 13.93
C GLU A 209 9.07 -14.64 12.92
N ARG A 210 9.03 -14.16 11.68
CA ARG A 210 9.84 -14.67 10.56
C ARG A 210 10.47 -13.53 9.77
N VAL A 211 11.62 -13.82 9.18
CA VAL A 211 12.34 -12.93 8.26
C VAL A 211 12.41 -13.60 6.90
N ILE A 212 12.27 -12.81 5.84
CA ILE A 212 12.52 -13.25 4.47
C ILE A 212 13.94 -12.79 4.11
N VAL A 213 14.79 -13.76 3.78
CA VAL A 213 16.21 -13.55 3.40
C VAL A 213 16.33 -13.39 1.90
#